data_AF-A0A316JFZ1-F1
#
_entry.id   AF-A0A316JFZ1-F1
#
_cell.length_a   1.000
_cell.length_b   1.000
_cell.length_c   1.000
_cell.angle_alpha   90.00
_cell.angle_beta   90.00
_cell.angle_gamma   90.00
#
_symmetry.space_group_name_H-M   'P 1'
#
loop_
_entity.id
_entity.type
_entity.pdbx_description
1 polymer ?
#
loop_
_entity_poly.entity_id
_entity_poly.type
_entity_poly.pdbx_seq_one_letter_code
_entity_poly.pdbx_strand_id
1 'polypeptide(L)' 'MTVIEQPDGKYYVAGGAQMLAGPFETHAEAWRALDRMTGDPINPAEKKSQWIASKIIGGAA' A
#
# COMPACT_ATOMS: atom_id res chain seq x y z
N MET A 1 0.47 3.68 0.62
CA MET A 1 0.50 4.54 -0.58
C MET A 1 -0.65 4.13 -1.48
N THR A 2 -1.28 5.03 -2.23
CA THR A 2 -2.42 4.75 -3.11
C THR A 2 -2.30 5.55 -4.40
N VAL A 3 -2.89 5.05 -5.50
CA VAL A 3 -3.03 5.81 -6.74
C VAL A 3 -4.35 6.57 -6.71
N ILE A 4 -4.32 7.86 -7.07
CA ILE A 4 -5.49 8.71 -7.20
C ILE A 4 -5.57 9.25 -8.63
N GLU A 5 -6.78 9.23 -9.20
CA GLU A 5 -7.11 9.89 -10.46
C GLU A 5 -7.54 11.32 -10.16
N GLN A 6 -6.98 12.28 -10.86
CA GLN A 6 -7.39 13.68 -10.77
C GLN A 6 -8.38 14.07 -11.87
N PRO A 7 -9.20 15.12 -11.65
CA PRO A 7 -10.18 15.58 -12.62
C PRO A 7 -9.59 16.02 -13.97
N ASP A 8 -8.27 16.20 -14.05
CA ASP A 8 -7.52 16.46 -15.29
C ASP A 8 -7.25 15.19 -16.13
N GLY A 9 -7.73 14.02 -15.68
CA GLY A 9 -7.48 12.72 -16.32
C GLY A 9 -6.10 12.14 -16.05
N LYS A 10 -5.33 12.75 -15.13
CA LYS A 10 -3.97 12.36 -14.77
C LYS A 10 -3.96 11.55 -13.47
N TYR A 11 -3.03 10.61 -13.39
CA TYR A 11 -2.85 9.74 -12.24
C TYR A 11 -1.68 10.20 -11.38
N TYR A 12 -1.86 10.08 -10.06
CA TYR A 12 -0.84 10.44 -9.08
C TYR A 12 -0.74 9.38 -8.00
N VAL A 13 0.44 9.21 -7.44
CA VAL A 13 0.70 8.34 -6.30
C VAL A 13 0.72 9.21 -5.05
N ALA A 14 -0.19 8.95 -4.11
CA ALA A 14 -0.29 9.63 -2.83
C ALA A 14 0.15 8.71 -1.66
N GLY A 15 0.91 9.26 -0.74
CA GLY A 15 1.28 8.63 0.54
C GLY A 15 0.69 9.41 1.69
N GLY A 16 -0.48 9.00 2.18
CA GLY A 16 -1.19 9.75 3.22
C GLY A 16 -1.64 11.12 2.69
N ALA A 17 -1.18 12.20 3.32
CA ALA A 17 -1.52 13.57 2.95
C ALA A 17 -0.58 14.20 1.89
N GLN A 18 0.45 13.47 1.45
CA GLN A 18 1.46 14.00 0.51
C GLN A 18 1.41 13.29 -0.84
N MET A 19 1.62 14.07 -1.90
CA MET A 19 1.77 13.54 -3.26
C MET A 19 3.23 13.10 -3.45
N LEU A 20 3.42 11.83 -3.80
CA LEU A 20 4.74 11.19 -3.87
C LEU A 20 5.23 11.03 -5.31
N ALA A 21 4.33 10.85 -6.28
CA ALA A 21 4.69 10.87 -7.70
C ALA A 21 3.52 11.21 -8.61
N GLY A 22 3.87 11.68 -9.82
CA GLY A 22 2.97 12.09 -10.89
C GLY A 22 3.36 13.47 -11.41
N PRO A 23 2.69 13.95 -12.47
CA PRO A 23 1.54 13.35 -13.13
C PRO A 23 1.90 12.17 -14.06
N PHE A 24 1.08 11.13 -14.04
CA PHE A 24 1.13 10.04 -15.02
C PHE A 24 -0.07 10.10 -15.95
N GLU A 25 0.13 9.77 -17.23
CA GLU A 25 -0.94 9.78 -18.24
C GLU A 25 -1.84 8.54 -18.14
N THR A 26 -1.29 7.41 -17.68
CA THR A 26 -2.05 6.16 -17.55
C THR A 26 -2.06 5.62 -16.12
N HIS A 27 -3.17 4.96 -15.78
CA HIS A 27 -3.34 4.26 -14.52
C HIS A 27 -2.24 3.20 -14.32
N ALA A 28 -1.84 2.54 -15.40
CA ALA A 28 -0.79 1.52 -15.38
C ALA A 28 0.58 2.09 -14.96
N GLU A 29 0.95 3.28 -15.45
CA GLU A 29 2.20 3.94 -15.06
C GLU A 29 2.21 4.36 -13.59
N ALA A 30 1.09 4.88 -13.09
CA ALA A 30 0.98 5.24 -11.68
C ALA A 30 1.07 4.02 -10.76
N TRP A 31 0.45 2.89 -11.13
CA TRP A 31 0.60 1.62 -10.39
C TRP A 31 2.02 1.06 -10.46
N ARG A 32 2.71 1.19 -11.60
CA ARG A 32 4.12 0.79 -11.73
C ARG A 32 5.04 1.66 -10.86
N ALA A 33 4.76 2.96 -10.78
CA ALA A 33 5.49 3.87 -9.90
C ALA A 33 5.23 3.54 -8.42
N LEU A 34 3.97 3.29 -8.05
CA LEU A 34 3.59 2.81 -6.72
C LEU A 34 4.34 1.50 -6.39
N ASP A 35 4.32 0.52 -7.28
CA ASP A 35 4.96 -0.79 -7.09
C ASP A 35 6.48 -0.66 -6.87
N ARG A 36 7.17 0.17 -7.67
CA ARG A 36 8.60 0.48 -7.44
C ARG A 36 8.85 1.18 -6.10
N MET A 37 7.98 2.11 -5.71
CA MET A 37 8.14 2.85 -4.44
C MET A 37 7.80 1.99 -3.21
N THR A 38 6.88 1.05 -3.38
CA THR A 38 6.44 0.12 -2.33
C THR A 38 7.29 -1.15 -2.34
N GLY A 39 8.38 -1.19 -3.11
CA GLY A 39 9.28 -2.33 -3.29
C GLY A 39 9.98 -2.86 -2.03
N ASP A 40 9.49 -2.54 -0.84
CA ASP A 40 9.82 -3.23 0.41
C ASP A 40 8.81 -4.37 0.63
N PRO A 41 9.27 -5.61 0.91
CA PRO A 41 8.39 -6.73 1.17
C PRO A 41 7.66 -6.49 2.49
N ILE A 42 6.49 -5.85 2.45
CA ILE A 42 5.51 -6.03 3.53
C ILE A 42 4.99 -7.45 3.37
N ASN A 43 5.78 -8.39 3.91
CA ASN A 43 5.45 -9.79 4.03
C ASN A 43 4.07 -9.90 4.68
N PRO A 44 3.03 -10.39 3.98
CA PRO A 44 1.71 -10.61 4.60
C PRO A 44 1.74 -11.66 5.73
N ALA A 45 2.89 -12.33 5.93
CA ALA A 45 3.15 -13.25 7.02
C ALA A 45 3.17 -12.57 8.41
N GLU A 46 3.65 -11.33 8.53
CA GLU A 46 3.74 -10.65 9.83
C GLU A 46 2.36 -10.24 10.38
N LYS A 47 1.40 -9.98 9.49
CA LYS A 47 0.03 -9.64 9.87
C LYS A 47 -0.78 -10.86 10.32
N LYS A 48 -0.42 -12.08 9.89
CA LYS A 48 -1.03 -13.33 10.37
C LYS A 48 -0.46 -13.80 11.71
N SER A 49 0.82 -13.55 12.00
CA SER A 49 1.42 -13.98 13.28
C SER A 49 0.78 -13.30 14.49
N GLN A 50 0.35 -12.04 14.38
CA GLN A 50 -0.36 -11.36 15.48
C GLN A 50 -1.75 -11.95 15.75
N TRP A 51 -2.45 -12.46 14.73
CA TRP A 51 -3.74 -13.14 14.91
C TRP A 51 -3.59 -14.50 15.62
N ILE A 52 -2.53 -15.26 15.31
CA ILE A 52 -2.29 -16.59 15.94
C ILE A 52 -1.77 -16.42 17.37
N ALA A 53 -0.86 -15.47 17.63
CA ALA A 53 -0.32 -15.23 18.97
C ALA A 53 -1.42 -14.86 19.98
N SER A 54 -2.37 -13.99 19.61
CA SER A 54 -3.50 -13.66 20.47
C SER A 54 -4.43 -14.84 20.77
N LYS A 55 -4.43 -15.90 19.95
CA LYS A 55 -5.26 -17.09 20.18
C LYS A 55 -4.59 -18.16 21.03
N ILE A 56 -3.25 -18.20 21.06
CA ILE A 56 -2.50 -19.23 21.82
C ILE A 56 -2.21 -18.76 23.27
N ILE A 57 -1.98 -17.47 23.50
CA ILE A 57 -1.66 -16.96 24.85
C ILE A 57 -2.92 -16.70 25.72
N GLY A 58 -4.13 -16.66 25.14
CA GLY A 58 -5.37 -16.38 25.86
C GLY A 58 -6.17 -17.60 26.36
N GLY A 59 -5.71 -18.83 26.11
CA GLY A 59 -6.44 -20.07 26.39
C GLY A 59 -5.82 -20.91 27.50
N ALA A 60 -5.45 -20.28 28.61
CA ALA A 60 -5.22 -20.97 29.88
C ALA A 60 -6.46 -20.77 30.76
N ALA A 61 -7.34 -21.77 30.77
CA ALA A 61 -8.30 -22.08 31.84
C ALA A 61 -8.83 -23.50 31.64
#